data_AF-A0A9W8Y1F6-F1
#
_entry.id   AF-A0A9W8Y1F6-F1
#
_cell.length_a   1.000
_cell.length_b   1.000
_cell.length_c   1.000
_cell.angle_alpha   90.00
_cell.angle_beta   90.00
_cell.angle_gamma   90.00
#
_symmetry.space_group_name_H-M   'P 1'
#
loop_
_entity.id
_entity.type
_entity.pdbx_description
1 polymer ?
#
loop_
_entity_poly.entity_id
_entity_poly.type
_entity_poly.pdbx_seq_one_letter_code
_entity_poly.pdbx_strand_id
1 'polypeptide(L)'
;MAGGVKGDSHFPWHSLSNLSKIRQELDIWASETQDTFTSIEALFGQPDSTILVLSKLIYHLIHCLIYRPFLPVDLAELSGTSQHQPWQIEATNLCFLHANAIAELVEIGRASSIIDWPAFVGYCVCTAGTIHVHGAHYPGREGEVFSVSAEFLSREMQQLSELRFIWAGVQHQRDTLQTIYGCHTELVQSLATNPMRYAPVFQLEDFFDRYPGQVFDGAHVTFLEIAMDSIQEG
;
A
#
# COMPACT_ATOMS: atom_id res chain seq x y z
N MET A 1 25.09 -9.69 13.25
CA MET A 1 23.70 -9.44 13.67
C MET A 1 23.46 -7.95 13.52
N ALA A 2 22.85 -7.54 12.43
CA ALA A 2 22.33 -6.20 12.22
C ALA A 2 20.83 -6.37 11.97
N GLY A 3 20.00 -5.65 12.73
CA GLY A 3 18.55 -5.65 12.60
C GLY A 3 18.13 -5.10 11.24
N GLY A 4 17.05 -5.63 10.68
CA GLY A 4 16.54 -5.26 9.36
C GLY A 4 15.98 -3.83 9.30
N VAL A 5 16.10 -3.27 8.09
CA VAL A 5 15.75 -1.93 7.58
C VAL A 5 16.45 -0.78 8.32
N LYS A 6 17.43 -0.17 7.65
CA LYS A 6 18.33 0.88 8.18
C LYS A 6 17.59 1.92 9.04
N GLY A 7 18.12 2.15 10.25
CA GLY A 7 17.76 3.28 11.10
C GLY A 7 17.28 2.89 12.50
N ASP A 8 16.97 1.62 12.72
CA ASP A 8 16.58 1.10 14.03
C ASP A 8 17.68 0.23 14.65
N SER A 9 17.90 0.41 15.95
CA SER A 9 18.79 -0.45 16.73
C SER A 9 18.12 -1.78 17.14
N HIS A 10 16.80 -1.90 16.94
CA HIS A 10 16.04 -3.09 17.30
C HIS A 10 15.37 -3.74 16.09
N PHE A 11 15.08 -5.04 16.22
CA PHE A 11 14.26 -5.73 15.23
C PHE A 11 12.82 -5.20 15.22
N PRO A 12 12.10 -5.28 14.09
CA PRO A 12 10.73 -4.77 13.94
C PRO A 12 9.70 -5.26 14.98
N TRP A 13 9.88 -6.48 15.50
CA TRP A 13 9.02 -7.09 16.53
C TRP A 13 9.42 -6.74 17.97
N HIS A 14 10.48 -5.97 18.15
CA HIS A 14 10.92 -5.54 19.47
C HIS A 14 10.15 -4.28 19.90
N SER A 15 9.70 -4.24 21.16
CA SER A 15 8.89 -3.13 21.70
C SER A 15 9.56 -1.75 21.62
N LEU A 16 10.89 -1.70 21.64
CA LEU A 16 11.66 -0.46 21.52
C LEU A 16 11.97 -0.03 20.08
N SER A 17 11.54 -0.81 19.08
CA SER A 17 11.68 -0.40 17.68
C SER A 17 10.87 0.85 17.38
N ASN A 18 11.36 1.67 16.45
CA ASN A 18 10.65 2.78 15.85
C ASN A 18 9.33 2.33 15.22
N LEU A 19 9.27 1.13 14.63
CA LEU A 19 8.01 0.56 14.14
C LEU A 19 6.99 0.38 15.27
N SER A 20 7.41 -0.18 16.41
CA SER A 20 6.51 -0.34 17.57
C SER A 20 6.05 0.99 18.15
N LYS A 21 6.93 2.01 18.16
CA LYS A 21 6.55 3.38 18.56
C LYS A 21 5.51 4.00 17.61
N ILE A 22 5.73 3.92 16.29
CA ILE A 22 4.77 4.42 15.29
C ILE A 22 3.42 3.72 15.48
N ARG A 23 3.40 2.40 15.64
CA ARG A 23 2.18 1.63 15.92
C ARG A 23 1.47 2.13 17.18
N GLN A 24 2.20 2.36 18.27
CA GLN A 24 1.63 2.86 19.52
C GLN A 24 0.97 4.23 19.34
N GLU A 25 1.61 5.15 18.61
CA GLU A 25 1.03 6.48 18.33
C GLU A 25 -0.23 6.38 17.44
N LEU A 26 -0.24 5.45 16.48
CA LEU A 26 -1.43 5.18 15.66
C LEU A 26 -2.58 4.59 16.50
N ASP A 27 -2.28 3.69 17.44
CA ASP A 27 -3.27 3.12 18.36
C ASP A 27 -3.88 4.20 19.26
N ILE A 28 -3.06 5.15 19.76
CA ILE A 28 -3.53 6.32 20.51
C ILE A 28 -4.46 7.17 19.65
N TRP A 29 -4.01 7.56 18.45
CA TRP A 29 -4.82 8.36 17.53
C TRP A 29 -6.16 7.69 17.18
N ALA A 30 -6.15 6.38 16.93
CA ALA A 30 -7.36 5.64 16.62
C ALA A 30 -8.34 5.62 17.79
N SER A 31 -7.84 5.51 19.02
CA SER A 31 -8.66 5.56 20.23
C SER A 31 -9.27 6.95 20.50
N GLU A 32 -8.50 8.02 20.28
CA GLU A 32 -8.94 9.40 20.51
C GLU A 32 -9.93 9.89 19.44
N THR A 33 -9.88 9.31 18.24
CA THR A 33 -10.72 9.70 17.10
C THR A 33 -11.85 8.71 16.81
N GLN A 34 -12.04 7.70 17.67
CA GLN A 34 -13.01 6.63 17.44
C GLN A 34 -14.40 7.16 17.13
N ASP A 35 -14.90 8.12 17.91
CA ASP A 35 -16.24 8.70 17.77
C ASP A 35 -16.45 9.39 16.41
N THR A 36 -15.41 10.04 15.88
CA THR A 36 -15.44 10.74 14.58
C THR A 36 -15.60 9.78 13.40
N PHE A 37 -15.11 8.55 13.52
CA PHE A 37 -15.12 7.55 12.46
C PHE A 37 -16.12 6.39 12.70
N THR A 38 -17.10 6.61 13.58
CA THR A 38 -18.10 5.60 13.95
C THR A 38 -19.03 5.18 12.82
N SER A 39 -19.26 6.04 11.81
CA SER A 39 -20.13 5.73 10.67
C SER A 39 -19.71 6.46 9.40
N ILE A 40 -20.16 5.92 8.25
CA ILE A 40 -20.00 6.57 6.93
C ILE A 40 -20.68 7.94 6.93
N GLU A 41 -21.85 8.08 7.56
CA GLU A 41 -22.56 9.36 7.66
C GLU A 41 -21.76 10.39 8.48
N ALA A 42 -21.13 9.97 9.58
CA ALA A 42 -20.26 10.84 10.37
C ALA A 42 -19.02 11.30 9.57
N LEU A 43 -18.51 10.45 8.67
CA LEU A 43 -17.32 10.74 7.89
C LEU A 43 -17.59 11.59 6.63
N PHE A 44 -18.67 11.28 5.90
CA PHE A 44 -18.99 11.91 4.61
C PHE A 44 -20.09 12.97 4.68
N GLY A 45 -20.88 13.01 5.75
CA GLY A 45 -22.01 13.93 5.92
C GLY A 45 -21.65 15.29 6.53
N GLN A 46 -20.39 15.52 6.88
CA GLN A 46 -19.93 16.75 7.53
C GLN A 46 -19.33 17.74 6.52
N PRO A 47 -19.38 19.06 6.81
CA PRO A 47 -18.71 20.09 5.98
C PRO A 47 -17.22 19.83 5.77
N ASP A 48 -16.55 19.27 6.78
CA ASP A 48 -15.12 18.96 6.77
C ASP A 48 -14.80 17.52 6.31
N SER A 49 -15.75 16.86 5.64
CA SER A 49 -15.65 15.45 5.23
C SER A 49 -14.37 15.13 4.47
N THR A 50 -13.92 15.99 3.55
CA THR A 50 -12.66 15.81 2.82
C THR A 50 -11.47 15.69 3.77
N ILE A 51 -11.36 16.56 4.79
CA ILE A 51 -10.24 16.56 5.73
C ILE A 51 -10.29 15.29 6.60
N LEU A 52 -11.48 14.93 7.08
CA LEU A 52 -11.67 13.72 7.89
C LEU A 52 -11.30 12.46 7.11
N VAL A 53 -11.78 12.32 5.87
CA VAL A 53 -11.43 11.20 4.99
C VAL A 53 -9.92 11.16 4.73
N LEU A 54 -9.28 12.30 4.45
CA LEU A 54 -7.84 12.35 4.24
C LEU A 54 -7.06 11.94 5.49
N SER A 55 -7.48 12.38 6.68
CA SER A 55 -6.84 11.94 7.93
C SER A 55 -6.94 10.44 8.13
N LYS A 56 -8.10 9.83 7.78
CA LYS A 56 -8.31 8.40 7.87
C LYS A 56 -7.49 7.63 6.83
N LEU A 57 -7.37 8.16 5.61
CA LEU A 57 -6.48 7.63 4.58
C LEU A 57 -5.01 7.66 5.02
N ILE A 58 -4.56 8.75 5.66
CA ILE A 58 -3.20 8.85 6.21
C ILE A 58 -2.96 7.76 7.27
N TYR A 59 -3.91 7.58 8.20
CA TYR A 59 -3.83 6.51 9.20
C TYR A 59 -3.63 5.13 8.56
N HIS A 60 -4.48 4.75 7.60
CA HIS A 60 -4.35 3.47 6.92
C HIS A 60 -3.09 3.37 6.06
N LEU A 61 -2.69 4.46 5.41
CA LEU A 61 -1.48 4.52 4.60
C LEU A 61 -0.22 4.28 5.44
N ILE A 62 -0.12 4.86 6.64
CA ILE A 62 1.05 4.65 7.50
C ILE A 62 1.15 3.17 7.87
N HIS A 63 0.05 2.52 8.25
CA HIS A 63 0.05 1.08 8.50
C HIS A 63 0.48 0.27 7.27
N CYS A 64 0.00 0.63 6.07
CA CYS A 64 0.44 0.00 4.83
C CYS A 64 1.95 0.16 4.63
N LEU A 65 2.50 1.36 4.81
CA LEU A 65 3.92 1.66 4.60
C LEU A 65 4.84 0.94 5.59
N ILE A 66 4.44 0.84 6.87
CA ILE A 66 5.27 0.16 7.87
C ILE A 66 5.21 -1.37 7.75
N TYR A 67 4.12 -1.95 7.24
CA TYR A 67 3.96 -3.41 7.15
C TYR A 67 4.25 -4.00 5.77
N ARG A 68 4.05 -3.24 4.67
CA ARG A 68 4.30 -3.73 3.30
C ARG A 68 5.70 -4.35 3.11
N PRO A 69 6.80 -3.84 3.71
CA PRO A 69 8.12 -4.41 3.49
C PRO A 69 8.21 -5.87 3.93
N PHE A 70 7.36 -6.29 4.88
CA PHE A 70 7.37 -7.62 5.49
C PHE A 70 6.41 -8.62 4.82
N LEU A 71 5.70 -8.19 3.77
CA LEU A 71 4.84 -9.09 3.01
C LEU A 71 5.67 -10.20 2.37
N PRO A 72 5.32 -11.47 2.61
CA PRO A 72 6.00 -12.57 1.94
C PRO A 72 5.76 -12.50 0.43
N VAL A 73 6.58 -13.19 -0.36
CA VAL A 73 6.26 -13.42 -1.77
C VAL A 73 5.42 -14.69 -1.90
N ASP A 74 5.69 -15.69 -1.06
CA ASP A 74 4.89 -16.91 -0.93
C ASP A 74 4.41 -17.09 0.51
N LEU A 75 3.12 -17.35 0.72
CA LEU A 75 2.57 -17.64 2.05
C LEU A 75 3.24 -18.83 2.75
N ALA A 76 3.90 -19.73 2.01
CA ALA A 76 4.73 -20.77 2.60
C ALA A 76 5.84 -20.21 3.52
N GLU A 77 6.31 -18.98 3.30
CA GLU A 77 7.27 -18.29 4.17
C GLU A 77 6.73 -18.13 5.61
N LEU A 78 5.41 -18.03 5.78
CA LEU A 78 4.76 -17.90 7.09
C LEU A 78 4.62 -19.23 7.83
N SER A 79 4.94 -20.37 7.21
CA SER A 79 4.79 -21.70 7.81
C SER A 79 5.97 -22.13 8.70
N GLY A 80 7.01 -21.29 8.82
CA GLY A 80 8.21 -21.58 9.62
C GLY A 80 8.00 -21.54 11.14
N THR A 81 8.98 -22.05 11.89
CA THR A 81 8.98 -22.07 13.36
C THR A 81 9.85 -20.97 13.98
N SER A 82 10.04 -19.85 13.27
CA SER A 82 10.90 -18.76 13.75
C SER A 82 10.23 -17.99 14.89
N GLN A 83 11.02 -17.40 15.79
CA GLN A 83 10.50 -16.62 16.91
C GLN A 83 9.66 -15.40 16.47
N HIS A 84 9.91 -14.86 15.27
CA HIS A 84 9.21 -13.70 14.72
C HIS A 84 7.99 -14.07 13.86
N GLN A 85 7.75 -15.36 13.59
CA GLN A 85 6.66 -15.80 12.72
C GLN A 85 5.27 -15.30 13.16
N PRO A 86 4.89 -15.33 14.46
CA PRO A 86 3.61 -14.76 14.89
C PRO A 86 3.48 -13.27 14.57
N TRP A 87 4.57 -12.51 14.71
CA TRP A 87 4.59 -11.09 14.37
C TRP A 87 4.47 -10.87 12.86
N GLN A 88 5.09 -11.71 12.03
CA GLN A 88 4.99 -11.58 10.57
C GLN A 88 3.59 -11.88 10.05
N ILE A 89 2.94 -12.91 10.60
CA ILE A 89 1.55 -13.25 10.28
C ILE A 89 0.65 -12.05 10.62
N GLU A 90 0.82 -11.48 11.81
CA GLU A 90 0.07 -10.30 12.24
C GLU A 90 0.35 -9.08 11.34
N ALA A 91 1.62 -8.80 11.05
CA ALA A 91 2.01 -7.72 10.14
C ALA A 91 1.38 -7.89 8.74
N THR A 92 1.35 -9.12 8.22
CA THR A 92 0.72 -9.44 6.94
C THR A 92 -0.78 -9.15 7.00
N ASN A 93 -1.49 -9.64 8.03
CA ASN A 93 -2.92 -9.41 8.19
C ASN A 93 -3.26 -7.91 8.33
N LEU A 94 -2.52 -7.18 9.16
CA LEU A 94 -2.69 -5.74 9.34
C LEU A 94 -2.44 -4.99 8.03
N CYS A 95 -1.43 -5.38 7.26
CA CYS A 95 -1.12 -4.77 5.98
C CYS A 95 -2.31 -4.85 5.02
N PHE A 96 -2.89 -6.04 4.86
CA PHE A 96 -4.09 -6.22 4.02
C PHE A 96 -5.34 -5.56 4.59
N LEU A 97 -5.55 -5.62 5.91
CA LEU A 97 -6.69 -4.95 6.55
C LEU A 97 -6.71 -3.45 6.23
N HIS A 98 -5.55 -2.81 6.28
CA HIS A 98 -5.43 -1.38 5.98
C HIS A 98 -5.44 -1.07 4.49
N ALA A 99 -4.91 -1.94 3.63
CA ALA A 99 -5.03 -1.80 2.17
C ALA A 99 -6.50 -1.90 1.73
N ASN A 100 -7.24 -2.89 2.24
CA ASN A 100 -8.67 -3.05 2.00
C ASN A 100 -9.44 -1.79 2.44
N ALA A 101 -9.15 -1.26 3.63
CA ALA A 101 -9.80 -0.06 4.14
C ALA A 101 -9.56 1.19 3.26
N ILE A 102 -8.36 1.34 2.66
CA ILE A 102 -8.10 2.40 1.68
C ILE A 102 -8.99 2.21 0.45
N ALA A 103 -9.01 1.02 -0.13
CA ALA A 103 -9.76 0.74 -1.34
C ALA A 103 -11.27 0.95 -1.14
N GLU A 104 -11.81 0.51 0.00
CA GLU A 104 -13.22 0.72 0.37
C GLU A 104 -13.54 2.20 0.62
N LEU A 105 -12.69 2.91 1.38
CA LEU A 105 -12.94 4.31 1.70
C LEU A 105 -12.94 5.21 0.46
N VAL A 106 -12.05 4.93 -0.50
CA VAL A 106 -12.00 5.64 -1.78
C VAL A 106 -13.21 5.28 -2.65
N GLU A 107 -13.66 4.03 -2.64
CA GLU A 107 -14.85 3.60 -3.37
C GLU A 107 -16.12 4.28 -2.84
N ILE A 108 -16.30 4.29 -1.51
CA ILE A 108 -17.42 4.97 -0.85
C ILE A 108 -17.40 6.47 -1.17
N GLY A 109 -16.22 7.11 -1.06
CA GLY A 109 -16.12 8.53 -1.33
C GLY A 109 -16.31 8.89 -2.81
N ARG A 110 -15.98 8.00 -3.76
CA ARG A 110 -16.30 8.17 -5.19
C ARG A 110 -17.80 8.20 -5.42
N ALA A 111 -18.56 7.37 -4.70
CA ALA A 111 -20.01 7.37 -4.77
C ALA A 111 -20.65 8.62 -4.12
N SER A 112 -19.88 9.38 -3.32
CA SER A 112 -20.31 10.63 -2.72
C SER A 112 -19.96 11.81 -3.63
N SER A 113 -20.95 12.61 -4.02
CA SER A 113 -20.76 13.81 -4.86
C SER A 113 -20.16 15.02 -4.11
N ILE A 114 -19.67 14.82 -2.88
CA ILE A 114 -19.35 15.89 -1.93
C ILE A 114 -17.84 16.17 -1.86
N ILE A 115 -16.98 15.23 -2.28
CA ILE A 115 -15.54 15.31 -2.03
C ILE A 115 -14.75 15.59 -3.31
N ASP A 116 -13.99 16.69 -3.28
CA ASP A 116 -12.89 16.92 -4.20
C ASP A 116 -11.68 16.08 -3.77
N TRP A 117 -11.34 15.06 -4.57
CA TRP A 117 -10.22 14.16 -4.26
C TRP A 117 -8.88 14.81 -4.63
N PRO A 118 -7.95 15.05 -3.68
CA PRO A 118 -6.62 15.54 -4.01
C PRO A 118 -5.75 14.44 -4.63
N ALA A 119 -4.69 14.83 -5.34
CA ALA A 119 -3.73 13.90 -5.94
C ALA A 119 -3.14 12.88 -4.96
N PHE A 120 -3.04 13.23 -3.67
CA PHE A 120 -2.59 12.35 -2.59
C PHE A 120 -3.38 11.04 -2.50
N VAL A 121 -4.67 11.06 -2.84
CA VAL A 121 -5.52 9.85 -2.86
C VAL A 121 -4.98 8.83 -3.86
N GLY A 122 -4.43 9.28 -5.00
CA GLY A 122 -3.77 8.40 -5.96
C GLY A 122 -2.54 7.69 -5.37
N TYR A 123 -1.80 8.33 -4.47
CA TYR A 123 -0.69 7.68 -3.76
C TYR A 123 -1.19 6.63 -2.75
N CYS A 124 -2.27 6.92 -2.02
CA CYS A 124 -2.92 5.96 -1.14
C CYS A 124 -3.38 4.71 -1.90
N VAL A 125 -4.13 4.92 -2.99
CA VAL A 125 -4.67 3.85 -3.86
C VAL A 125 -3.55 3.04 -4.48
N CYS A 126 -2.49 3.68 -4.98
CA CYS A 126 -1.35 2.95 -5.53
C CYS A 126 -0.64 2.12 -4.46
N THR A 127 -0.43 2.67 -3.26
CA THR A 127 0.21 1.93 -2.16
C THR A 127 -0.62 0.71 -1.75
N ALA A 128 -1.93 0.85 -1.59
CA ALA A 128 -2.83 -0.28 -1.33
C ALA A 128 -2.79 -1.31 -2.47
N GLY A 129 -2.79 -0.84 -3.72
CA GLY A 129 -2.60 -1.67 -4.91
C GLY A 129 -1.32 -2.50 -4.86
N THR A 130 -0.19 -1.95 -4.43
CA THR A 130 1.06 -2.74 -4.32
C THR A 130 0.93 -3.90 -3.33
N ILE A 131 0.09 -3.77 -2.31
CA ILE A 131 -0.20 -4.83 -1.33
C ILE A 131 -1.16 -5.85 -1.96
N HIS A 132 -2.21 -5.38 -2.64
CA HIS A 132 -3.16 -6.26 -3.31
C HIS A 132 -2.55 -7.05 -4.47
N VAL A 133 -1.48 -6.57 -5.10
CA VAL A 133 -0.67 -7.37 -6.03
C VAL A 133 -0.22 -8.67 -5.37
N HIS A 134 0.33 -8.64 -4.15
CA HIS A 134 0.74 -9.87 -3.45
C HIS A 134 -0.46 -10.78 -3.18
N GLY A 135 -1.54 -10.21 -2.62
CA GLY A 135 -2.73 -10.99 -2.27
C GLY A 135 -3.42 -11.63 -3.46
N ALA A 136 -3.34 -11.03 -4.65
CA ALA A 136 -3.87 -11.60 -5.89
C ALA A 136 -3.14 -12.88 -6.34
N HIS A 137 -1.91 -13.10 -5.85
CA HIS A 137 -1.13 -14.31 -6.10
C HIS A 137 -1.16 -15.32 -4.96
N TYR A 138 -1.68 -14.95 -3.79
CA TYR A 138 -1.84 -15.88 -2.69
C TYR A 138 -2.97 -16.87 -2.96
N PRO A 139 -2.84 -18.13 -2.51
CA PRO A 139 -3.93 -19.09 -2.57
C PRO A 139 -5.07 -18.64 -1.65
N GLY A 140 -6.09 -17.99 -2.21
CA GLY A 140 -7.20 -17.44 -1.44
C GLY A 140 -8.02 -18.54 -0.77
N ARG A 141 -8.20 -18.45 0.54
CA ARG A 141 -9.25 -19.18 1.26
C ARG A 141 -10.33 -18.20 1.70
N GLU A 142 -11.58 -18.67 1.64
CA GLU A 142 -12.73 -17.88 2.06
C GLU A 142 -12.54 -17.42 3.52
N GLY A 143 -12.74 -16.12 3.76
CA GLY A 143 -12.57 -15.50 5.08
C GLY A 143 -11.16 -14.96 5.37
N GLU A 144 -10.15 -15.21 4.53
CA GLU A 144 -8.84 -14.56 4.66
C GLU A 144 -8.89 -13.11 4.17
N VAL A 145 -8.20 -12.20 4.88
CA VAL A 145 -8.25 -10.75 4.61
C VAL A 145 -7.77 -10.38 3.21
N PHE A 146 -6.90 -11.20 2.61
CA PHE A 146 -6.35 -10.99 1.26
C PHE A 146 -7.16 -11.70 0.16
N SER A 147 -8.20 -12.48 0.48
CA SER A 147 -8.99 -13.24 -0.49
C SER A 147 -9.66 -12.39 -1.58
N VAL A 148 -9.93 -11.12 -1.28
CA VAL A 148 -10.55 -10.12 -2.18
C VAL A 148 -9.53 -9.23 -2.90
N SER A 149 -8.23 -9.49 -2.75
CA SER A 149 -7.18 -8.60 -3.26
C SER A 149 -7.22 -8.42 -4.78
N ALA A 150 -7.56 -9.46 -5.54
CA ALA A 150 -7.67 -9.33 -7.00
C ALA A 150 -8.79 -8.37 -7.43
N GLU A 151 -9.91 -8.36 -6.71
CA GLU A 151 -11.02 -7.44 -6.95
C GLU A 151 -10.65 -6.00 -6.55
N PHE A 152 -10.00 -5.83 -5.39
CA PHE A 152 -9.49 -4.52 -4.98
C PHE A 152 -8.46 -3.98 -5.97
N LEU A 153 -7.49 -4.80 -6.40
CA LEU A 153 -6.47 -4.39 -7.38
C LEU A 153 -7.09 -3.90 -8.69
N SER A 154 -8.08 -4.63 -9.20
CA SER A 154 -8.80 -4.22 -10.42
C SER A 154 -9.49 -2.87 -10.24
N ARG A 155 -10.15 -2.66 -9.09
CA ARG A 155 -10.78 -1.39 -8.76
C ARG A 155 -9.75 -0.28 -8.66
N GLU A 156 -8.67 -0.46 -7.92
CA GLU A 156 -7.61 0.54 -7.73
C GLU A 156 -6.99 0.97 -9.06
N MET A 157 -6.72 0.03 -9.98
CA MET A 157 -6.26 0.34 -11.34
C MET A 157 -7.24 1.23 -12.11
N GLN A 158 -8.54 0.94 -12.00
CA GLN A 158 -9.58 1.77 -12.60
C GLN A 158 -9.63 3.15 -11.94
N GLN A 159 -9.60 3.20 -10.60
CA GLN A 159 -9.64 4.42 -9.82
C GLN A 159 -8.48 5.36 -10.17
N LEU A 160 -7.26 4.83 -10.33
CA LEU A 160 -6.09 5.60 -10.80
C LEU A 160 -6.24 6.06 -12.26
N SER A 161 -6.84 5.22 -13.12
CA SER A 161 -7.10 5.55 -14.52
C SER A 161 -8.10 6.69 -14.69
N GLU A 162 -9.00 6.87 -13.73
CA GLU A 162 -9.97 7.97 -13.67
C GLU A 162 -9.34 9.22 -13.03
N LEU A 163 -8.65 9.08 -11.90
CA LEU A 163 -8.04 10.21 -11.18
C LEU A 163 -6.96 10.94 -11.99
N ARG A 164 -6.24 10.24 -12.88
CA ARG A 164 -5.21 10.87 -13.75
C ARG A 164 -5.75 11.95 -14.69
N PHE A 165 -7.04 11.96 -15.00
CA PHE A 165 -7.64 13.01 -15.83
C PHE A 165 -7.77 14.33 -15.07
N ILE A 166 -7.77 14.28 -13.74
CA ILE A 166 -7.81 15.45 -12.85
C ILE A 166 -6.38 15.82 -12.42
N TRP A 167 -5.57 14.81 -12.09
CA TRP A 167 -4.22 14.99 -11.54
C TRP A 167 -3.20 14.26 -12.39
N ALA A 168 -2.46 14.99 -13.22
CA ALA A 168 -1.46 14.41 -14.13
C ALA A 168 -0.43 13.50 -13.40
N GLY A 169 -0.04 13.86 -12.17
CA GLY A 169 0.89 13.06 -11.35
C GLY A 169 0.37 11.66 -10.98
N VAL A 170 -0.95 11.42 -11.03
CA VAL A 170 -1.54 10.08 -10.77
C VAL A 170 -1.24 9.10 -11.90
N GLN A 171 -0.90 9.58 -13.10
CA GLN A 171 -0.43 8.70 -14.19
C GLN A 171 0.81 7.90 -13.76
N HIS A 172 1.76 8.54 -13.07
CA HIS A 172 2.97 7.86 -12.58
C HIS A 172 2.63 6.74 -11.57
N GLN A 173 1.68 7.00 -10.67
CA GLN A 173 1.22 6.02 -9.69
C GLN A 173 0.60 4.79 -10.39
N ARG A 174 -0.21 5.02 -11.42
CA ARG A 174 -0.79 3.96 -12.25
C ARG A 174 0.29 3.14 -12.96
N ASP A 175 1.24 3.79 -13.61
CA ASP A 175 2.30 3.11 -14.38
C ASP A 175 3.23 2.30 -13.46
N THR A 176 3.52 2.86 -12.28
CA THR A 176 4.26 2.18 -11.21
C THR A 176 3.53 0.91 -10.78
N LEU A 177 2.24 1.00 -10.45
CA LEU A 177 1.45 -0.15 -10.02
C LEU A 177 1.36 -1.23 -11.12
N GLN A 178 1.19 -0.81 -12.37
CA GLN A 178 1.13 -1.73 -13.52
C GLN A 178 2.46 -2.47 -13.74
N THR A 179 3.58 -1.76 -13.56
CA THR A 179 4.92 -2.34 -13.65
C THR A 179 5.16 -3.34 -12.51
N ILE A 180 4.81 -2.97 -11.27
CA ILE A 180 4.92 -3.84 -10.09
C ILE A 180 4.10 -5.12 -10.28
N TYR A 181 2.87 -5.02 -10.80
CA TYR A 181 2.04 -6.20 -11.08
C TYR A 181 2.74 -7.16 -12.05
N GLY A 182 3.34 -6.65 -13.14
CA GLY A 182 4.11 -7.45 -14.09
C GLY A 182 5.33 -8.11 -13.44
N CYS A 183 6.17 -7.32 -12.76
CA CYS A 183 7.38 -7.82 -12.10
C CYS A 183 7.07 -8.86 -11.01
N HIS A 184 5.98 -8.67 -10.26
CA HIS A 184 5.58 -9.60 -9.22
C HIS A 184 4.99 -10.89 -9.80
N THR A 185 4.26 -10.81 -10.91
CA THR A 185 3.80 -12.00 -11.64
C THR A 185 5.00 -12.85 -12.09
N GLU A 186 6.02 -12.22 -12.68
CA GLU A 186 7.25 -12.92 -13.10
C GLU A 186 8.00 -13.51 -11.90
N LEU A 187 8.09 -12.78 -10.79
CA LEU A 187 8.73 -13.23 -9.56
C LEU A 187 8.06 -14.50 -9.00
N VAL A 188 6.74 -14.51 -8.87
CA VAL A 188 5.97 -15.67 -8.38
C VAL A 188 6.12 -16.87 -9.31
N GLN A 189 6.08 -16.66 -10.64
CA GLN A 189 6.31 -17.72 -11.62
C GLN A 189 7.72 -18.32 -11.53
N SER A 190 8.74 -17.48 -11.34
CA SER A 190 10.13 -17.94 -11.17
C SER A 190 10.33 -18.68 -9.85
N LEU A 191 9.68 -18.25 -8.76
CA LEU A 191 9.69 -18.97 -7.48
C LEU A 191 9.11 -20.38 -7.60
N ALA A 192 7.98 -20.52 -8.31
CA ALA A 192 7.34 -21.81 -8.54
C ALA A 192 8.25 -22.80 -9.32
N THR A 193 9.15 -22.28 -10.16
CA THR A 193 10.07 -23.10 -10.97
C THR A 193 11.45 -23.28 -10.34
N ASN A 194 11.92 -22.34 -9.52
CA ASN A 194 13.23 -22.38 -8.87
C ASN A 194 13.25 -21.67 -7.49
N PRO A 195 12.79 -22.34 -6.42
CA PRO A 195 12.63 -21.74 -5.10
C PRO A 195 13.94 -21.26 -4.45
N MET A 196 15.08 -21.86 -4.81
CA MET A 196 16.39 -21.57 -4.20
C MET A 196 17.00 -20.22 -4.61
N ARG A 197 16.42 -19.54 -5.60
CA ARG A 197 17.00 -18.31 -6.18
C ARG A 197 16.71 -17.03 -5.42
N TYR A 198 15.79 -17.05 -4.45
CA TYR A 198 15.28 -15.83 -3.84
C TYR A 198 15.52 -15.82 -2.34
N ALA A 199 15.98 -14.66 -1.86
CA ALA A 199 16.17 -14.38 -0.45
C ALA A 199 14.81 -14.20 0.23
N PRO A 200 14.59 -14.74 1.45
CA PRO A 200 13.41 -14.45 2.26
C PRO A 200 13.21 -12.94 2.44
N VAL A 201 11.96 -12.49 2.55
CA VAL A 201 11.64 -11.05 2.62
C VAL A 201 12.43 -10.27 3.69
N PHE A 202 12.72 -10.88 4.83
CA PHE A 202 13.48 -10.25 5.93
C PHE A 202 14.95 -9.96 5.61
N GLN A 203 15.46 -10.48 4.50
CA GLN A 203 16.80 -10.19 4.02
C GLN A 203 16.82 -8.99 3.06
N LEU A 204 15.66 -8.48 2.64
CA LEU A 204 15.52 -7.32 1.77
C LEU A 204 15.63 -6.02 2.58
N GLU A 205 16.25 -4.99 2.00
CA GLU A 205 16.39 -3.68 2.67
C GLU A 205 15.15 -2.80 2.43
N ASP A 206 14.63 -2.79 1.21
CA ASP A 206 13.40 -2.10 0.81
C ASP A 206 12.32 -3.08 0.31
N PHE A 207 11.06 -2.65 0.35
CA PHE A 207 9.95 -3.39 -0.26
C PHE A 207 10.20 -3.69 -1.74
N PHE A 208 10.78 -2.75 -2.50
CA PHE A 208 10.98 -2.88 -3.94
C PHE A 208 12.22 -3.68 -4.34
N ASP A 209 13.14 -3.97 -3.41
CA ASP A 209 14.36 -4.74 -3.68
C ASP A 209 14.09 -6.17 -4.19
N ARG A 210 12.86 -6.65 -4.01
CA ARG A 210 12.39 -7.94 -4.56
C ARG A 210 12.25 -7.98 -6.08
N TYR A 211 12.39 -6.84 -6.77
CA TYR A 211 12.27 -6.72 -8.22
C TYR A 211 13.62 -6.30 -8.85
N PRO A 212 14.51 -7.26 -9.17
CA PRO A 212 15.85 -6.94 -9.64
C PRO A 212 15.84 -6.11 -10.93
N GLY A 213 16.66 -5.06 -10.96
CA GLY A 213 16.81 -4.19 -12.14
C GLY A 213 15.70 -3.16 -12.33
N GLN A 214 14.71 -3.11 -11.44
CA GLN A 214 13.70 -2.06 -11.41
C GLN A 214 14.08 -0.98 -10.39
N VAL A 215 13.78 0.27 -10.71
CA VAL A 215 13.91 1.39 -9.79
C VAL A 215 12.54 2.05 -9.68
N PHE A 216 11.91 1.89 -8.53
CA PHE A 216 10.63 2.53 -8.23
C PHE A 216 10.88 3.76 -7.37
N ASP A 217 10.63 4.94 -7.93
CA ASP A 217 10.62 6.18 -7.15
C ASP A 217 9.18 6.70 -7.05
N GLY A 218 8.62 6.62 -5.84
CA GLY A 218 7.26 7.10 -5.55
C GLY A 218 7.13 8.63 -5.55
N ALA A 219 8.24 9.36 -5.54
CA ALA A 219 8.30 10.82 -5.59
C ALA A 219 8.63 11.37 -6.99
N HIS A 220 9.02 10.53 -7.95
CA HIS A 220 9.30 10.97 -9.30
C HIS A 220 8.01 11.24 -10.09
N VAL A 221 7.67 12.52 -10.24
CA VAL A 221 6.75 12.95 -11.30
C VAL A 221 7.57 13.13 -12.57
N THR A 222 7.38 12.24 -13.54
CA THR A 222 7.95 12.46 -14.89
C THR A 222 7.16 13.59 -15.54
N PHE A 223 7.74 14.78 -15.64
CA PHE A 223 7.22 15.83 -16.51
C PHE A 223 7.50 15.42 -17.95
N LEU A 224 6.65 14.57 -18.53
CA LEU A 224 6.63 14.41 -19.98
C LEU A 224 6.29 15.79 -20.55
N GLU A 225 7.19 16.26 -21.41
CA GLU A 225 7.20 17.58 -22.03
C GLU A 225 5.79 18.10 -22.29
N ILE A 226 5.44 19.20 -21.62
CA ILE A 226 4.41 20.08 -22.16
C ILE A 226 4.92 20.42 -23.55
N ALA A 227 4.29 19.87 -24.59
CA ALA A 227 4.54 20.32 -25.94
C ALA A 227 4.32 21.82 -25.92
N MET A 228 5.41 22.58 -25.97
CA MET A 228 5.39 24.01 -26.20
C MET A 228 4.97 24.18 -27.66
N ASP A 229 3.72 23.90 -27.96
CA ASP A 229 3.13 24.25 -29.23
C ASP A 229 3.10 25.78 -29.29
N SER A 230 4.14 26.30 -29.94
CA SER A 230 4.18 27.60 -30.60
C SER A 230 3.56 28.75 -29.80
N ILE A 231 4.32 29.28 -28.84
CA ILE A 231 4.21 30.71 -28.58
C ILE A 231 4.70 31.40 -29.85
N GLN A 232 3.74 31.81 -30.68
CA GLN A 232 3.94 32.74 -31.78
C GLN A 232 4.73 33.96 -31.29
N GLU A 233 5.87 34.24 -31.91
CA GLU A 233 6.44 35.57 -31.91
C GLU A 233 6.76 36.02 -33.34
N GLY A 234 6.12 37.12 -33.73
CA GLY A 234 6.70 38.16 -34.60
C GLY A 234 6.65 37.94 -36.09
#